data_AF-A0A3B9DRJ1-F1
#
_entry.id   AF-A0A3B9DRJ1-F1
#
_cell.length_a   1.000
_cell.length_b   1.000
_cell.length_c   1.000
_cell.angle_alpha   90.00
_cell.angle_beta   90.00
_cell.angle_gamma   90.00
#
_symmetry.space_group_name_H-M   'P 1'
#
loop_
_entity.id
_entity.type
_entity.pdbx_description
1 polymer ?
#
loop_
_entity_poly.entity_id
_entity_poly.type
_entity_poly.pdbx_seq_one_letter_code
_entity_poly.pdbx_strand_id
1 'polypeptide(L)'
;MHFHSGAVTNWHHHPGGQLLFVVSGNARVGTIADGAVAIDPGHLVVAPPDEAHWHGAADGCDCTLLAVTWGTTCWHDEVPDLDH
;
A
#
# COMPACT_ATOMS: atom_id res chain seq x y z
N MET A 1 4.53 3.24 -9.02
CA MET A 1 4.62 1.77 -8.82
C MET A 1 3.50 1.12 -9.60
N HIS A 2 3.78 0.01 -10.29
CA HIS A 2 2.78 -0.78 -10.98
C HIS A 2 2.72 -2.16 -10.32
N PHE A 3 1.51 -2.64 -10.02
CA PHE A 3 1.27 -3.93 -9.39
C PHE A 3 0.40 -4.77 -10.31
N HIS A 4 0.81 -6.02 -10.53
CA HIS A 4 -0.05 -7.01 -11.17
C HIS A 4 -1.15 -7.46 -10.21
N SER A 5 -2.24 -7.99 -10.77
CA SER A 5 -3.35 -8.62 -10.04
C SER A 5 -2.91 -9.36 -8.77
N GLY A 6 -3.41 -8.89 -7.62
CA GLY A 6 -3.14 -9.45 -6.29
C GLY A 6 -1.75 -9.17 -5.70
N ALA A 7 -0.80 -8.62 -6.47
CA ALA A 7 0.54 -8.32 -5.99
C ALA A 7 0.53 -7.16 -4.99
N VAL A 8 1.22 -7.35 -3.87
CA VAL A 8 1.36 -6.37 -2.79
C VAL A 8 2.82 -6.26 -2.36
N THR A 9 3.16 -5.17 -1.68
CA THR A 9 4.44 -5.07 -0.98
C THR A 9 4.45 -5.97 0.27
N ASN A 10 5.64 -6.31 0.75
CA ASN A 10 5.79 -6.74 2.15
C ASN A 10 5.38 -5.61 3.11
N TRP A 11 5.19 -5.96 4.37
CA TRP A 11 5.06 -4.96 5.44
C TRP A 11 6.31 -4.05 5.47
N HIS A 12 6.07 -2.76 5.62
CA HIS A 12 7.14 -1.77 5.76
C HIS A 12 6.62 -0.51 6.45
N HIS A 13 7.52 0.39 6.82
CA HIS A 13 7.18 1.73 7.26
C HIS A 13 8.16 2.76 6.71
N HIS A 14 7.79 4.03 6.77
CA HIS A 14 8.66 5.15 6.38
C HIS A 14 8.75 6.14 7.55
N PRO A 15 9.96 6.51 8.01
CA PRO A 15 10.12 7.44 9.14
C PRO A 15 9.52 8.84 8.92
N GLY A 16 9.32 9.25 7.68
CA GLY A 16 8.64 10.51 7.34
C GLY A 16 7.21 10.33 6.81
N GLY A 17 6.70 9.10 6.77
CA GLY A 17 5.39 8.76 6.20
C GLY A 17 5.40 8.66 4.67
N GLN A 18 4.21 8.39 4.12
CA GLN A 18 4.00 8.21 2.68
C GLN A 18 2.62 8.69 2.24
N LEU A 19 2.57 9.26 1.04
CA LEU A 19 1.35 9.51 0.28
C LEU A 19 1.24 8.51 -0.87
N LEU A 20 0.07 7.92 -1.03
CA LEU A 20 -0.27 7.02 -2.14
C LEU A 20 -1.48 7.58 -2.87
N PHE A 21 -1.31 7.88 -4.15
CA PHE A 21 -2.41 8.29 -5.01
C PHE A 21 -2.69 7.19 -6.04
N VAL A 22 -3.93 6.73 -6.11
CA VAL A 22 -4.34 5.69 -7.06
C VAL A 22 -4.52 6.30 -8.44
N VAL A 23 -3.61 5.97 -9.36
CA VAL A 23 -3.63 6.50 -10.73
C VAL A 23 -4.59 5.69 -11.60
N SER A 24 -4.59 4.36 -11.48
CA SER A 24 -5.44 3.47 -12.26
C SER A 24 -5.60 2.09 -11.61
N GLY A 25 -6.65 1.37 -12.01
CA GLY A 25 -6.98 0.03 -11.49
C GLY A 25 -7.56 0.06 -10.08
N ASN A 26 -7.75 -1.11 -9.48
CA ASN A 26 -8.21 -1.22 -8.08
C ASN A 26 -7.03 -1.59 -7.20
N ALA A 27 -6.72 -0.72 -6.24
CA ALA A 27 -5.66 -0.95 -5.28
C ALA A 27 -6.24 -1.34 -3.91
N ARG A 28 -5.36 -1.81 -3.04
CA ARG A 28 -5.65 -2.05 -1.62
C ARG A 28 -4.45 -1.64 -0.78
N VAL A 29 -4.74 -1.19 0.43
CA VAL A 29 -3.77 -0.84 1.47
C VAL A 29 -4.16 -1.59 2.73
N GLY A 30 -3.18 -2.03 3.52
CA GLY A 30 -3.46 -2.60 4.82
C GLY A 30 -2.56 -2.03 5.91
N THR A 31 -3.15 -1.81 7.08
CA THR A 31 -2.45 -1.42 8.31
C THR A 31 -2.75 -2.43 9.40
N ILE A 32 -1.96 -2.42 10.48
CA ILE A 32 -2.27 -3.25 11.65
C ILE A 32 -3.59 -2.80 12.31
N ALA A 33 -3.89 -1.50 12.27
CA ALA A 33 -5.04 -0.93 12.95
C ALA A 33 -6.36 -1.19 12.21
N ASP A 34 -6.36 -1.06 10.89
CA ASP A 34 -7.59 -1.05 10.07
C ASP A 34 -7.76 -2.32 9.23
N GLY A 35 -6.77 -3.21 9.20
CA GLY A 35 -6.77 -4.35 8.28
C GLY A 35 -6.67 -3.90 6.84
N ALA A 36 -7.12 -4.73 5.90
CA ALA A 36 -7.06 -4.44 4.47
C ALA A 36 -8.26 -3.60 4.00
N VAL A 37 -8.01 -2.55 3.22
CA VAL A 37 -9.02 -1.66 2.66
C VAL A 37 -8.79 -1.46 1.17
N ALA A 38 -9.84 -1.60 0.37
CA ALA A 38 -9.82 -1.31 -1.06
C ALA A 38 -9.84 0.20 -1.32
N ILE A 39 -9.06 0.65 -2.31
CA ILE A 39 -8.91 2.05 -2.68
C ILE A 39 -9.02 2.23 -4.20
N ASP A 40 -9.96 3.07 -4.62
CA ASP A 40 -10.27 3.32 -6.04
C ASP A 40 -9.41 4.43 -6.67
N PRO A 41 -9.31 4.49 -8.01
CA PRO A 41 -8.65 5.59 -8.74
C PRO A 41 -9.11 6.96 -8.30
N GLY A 42 -8.16 7.88 -8.11
CA GLY A 42 -8.43 9.24 -7.62
C GLY A 42 -8.37 9.39 -6.10
N HIS A 43 -8.31 8.31 -5.33
CA HIS A 43 -8.10 8.41 -3.89
C HIS A 43 -6.64 8.70 -3.54
N LEU A 44 -6.48 9.50 -2.48
CA LEU A 44 -5.21 9.75 -1.80
C LEU A 44 -5.25 9.08 -0.43
N VAL A 45 -4.29 8.21 -0.17
CA VAL A 45 -4.04 7.60 1.14
C VAL A 45 -2.83 8.27 1.77
N VAL A 46 -2.93 8.51 3.08
CA VAL A 46 -1.84 9.04 3.90
C VAL A 46 -1.46 7.94 4.89
N ALA A 47 -0.24 7.41 4.78
CA ALA A 47 0.38 6.61 5.82
C ALA A 47 1.24 7.55 6.68
N PRO A 48 0.89 7.79 7.95
CA PRO A 48 1.66 8.65 8.83
C PRO A 48 3.10 8.12 9.06
N PRO A 49 4.00 8.98 9.58
CA PRO A 49 5.33 8.54 10.02
C PRO A 49 5.28 7.28 10.88
N ASP A 50 6.18 6.34 10.58
CA ASP A 50 6.37 5.08 11.30
C ASP A 50 5.17 4.12 11.32
N GLU A 51 4.07 4.41 10.63
CA GLU A 51 2.96 3.46 10.50
C GLU A 51 3.38 2.28 9.61
N ALA A 52 3.29 1.08 10.16
CA ALA A 52 3.51 -0.15 9.41
C ALA A 52 2.32 -0.43 8.49
N HIS A 53 2.60 -0.58 7.20
CA HIS A 53 1.59 -0.82 6.20
C HIS A 53 2.14 -1.65 5.03
N TRP A 54 1.22 -2.11 4.19
CA TRP A 54 1.49 -2.66 2.87
C TRP A 54 0.47 -2.10 1.89
N HIS A 55 0.78 -2.15 0.61
CA HIS A 55 -0.13 -1.71 -0.44
C HIS A 55 0.14 -2.44 -1.74
N GLY A 56 -0.87 -2.52 -2.60
CA GLY A 56 -0.75 -3.13 -3.91
C GLY A 56 -2.06 -3.20 -4.65
N ALA A 57 -2.16 -4.18 -5.55
CA ALA A 57 -3.34 -4.41 -6.35
C ALA A 57 -4.36 -5.29 -5.62
N ALA A 58 -5.64 -5.03 -5.87
CA ALA A 58 -6.70 -5.97 -5.54
C ALA A 58 -6.59 -7.23 -6.42
N ASP A 59 -7.23 -8.32 -5.97
CA ASP A 59 -7.22 -9.57 -6.73
C ASP A 59 -8.00 -9.41 -8.05
N GLY A 60 -7.45 -9.92 -9.14
CA GLY A 60 -8.04 -9.90 -10.48
C GLY A 60 -7.88 -8.58 -11.24
N CYS A 61 -7.19 -7.58 -10.70
CA CYS A 61 -7.01 -6.27 -11.33
C CYS A 61 -5.56 -5.77 -11.19
N ASP A 62 -4.94 -5.32 -12.28
CA ASP A 62 -3.68 -4.57 -12.18
C ASP A 62 -3.96 -3.15 -11.63
N CYS A 63 -3.00 -2.55 -10.94
CA CYS A 63 -3.12 -1.17 -10.45
C CYS A 63 -1.82 -0.36 -10.60
N THR A 64 -1.96 0.97 -10.60
CA THR A 64 -0.82 1.89 -10.58
C THR A 64 -0.99 2.91 -9.46
N LEU A 65 0.03 2.99 -8.59
CA LEU A 65 0.10 3.97 -7.50
C LEU A 65 1.21 4.99 -7.78
N LEU A 66 0.92 6.28 -7.65
CA LEU A 66 1.93 7.30 -7.44
C LEU A 66 2.25 7.35 -5.95
N ALA A 67 3.52 7.14 -5.59
CA ALA A 67 3.97 7.20 -4.20
C ALA A 67 4.94 8.36 -4.00
N VAL A 68 4.72 9.12 -2.94
CA VAL A 68 5.64 10.14 -2.43
C VAL A 68 6.01 9.73 -1.01
N THR A 69 7.30 9.46 -0.79
CA THR A 69 7.82 8.91 0.46
C THR A 69 8.82 9.89 1.07
N TRP A 70 8.77 10.06 2.39
CA TRP A 70 9.77 10.79 3.15
C TRP A 70 10.56 9.83 4.04
N GLY A 71 11.89 9.92 3.96
CA GLY A 71 12.79 9.01 4.68
C GLY A 71 13.07 7.72 3.92
N THR A 72 13.95 6.89 4.49
CA THR A 72 14.31 5.59 3.93
C THR A 72 13.26 4.56 4.32
N THR A 73 12.80 3.76 3.35
CA THR A 73 11.87 2.66 3.60
C THR A 73 12.51 1.58 4.48
N CYS A 74 11.84 1.26 5.58
CA CYS A 74 12.21 0.21 6.50
C CYS A 74 11.33 -1.02 6.24
N TRP A 75 11.91 -2.03 5.59
CA TRP A 75 11.23 -3.27 5.24
C TRP A 75 11.17 -4.24 6.42
N HIS A 76 10.07 -4.99 6.50
CA HIS A 76 9.90 -6.13 7.40
C HIS A 76 9.87 -7.42 6.58
N ASP A 77 10.32 -8.53 7.16
CA ASP A 77 10.39 -9.83 6.48
C ASP A 77 9.01 -10.48 6.29
N GLU A 78 8.01 -10.03 7.06
CA GLU A 78 6.66 -10.58 7.04
C GLU A 78 5.89 -10.16 5.77
N VAL A 79 5.25 -11.16 5.16
CA VAL A 79 4.27 -10.95 4.09
C VAL A 79 2.90 -10.72 4.74
N PRO A 80 2.08 -9.78 4.26
CA PRO A 80 0.71 -9.61 4.75
C PRO A 80 -0.12 -10.89 4.64
N ASP A 81 -0.94 -11.14 5.65
CA ASP A 81 -2.04 -12.09 5.52
C ASP A 81 -3.13 -11.44 4.67
N LEU A 82 -3.41 -12.04 3.52
CA LEU A 82 -4.33 -11.52 2.50
C LEU A 82 -5.68 -12.24 2.51
N ASP A 83 -5.86 -13.26 3.36
CA ASP A 83 -7.04 -14.14 3.41
C ASP A 83 -8.16 -13.59 4.34
N HIS A 84 -8.22 -12.27 4.55
CA HIS A 84 -9.19 -11.60 5.43
C HIS A 84 -10.11 -10.63 4.68
#